data_AF-A0A352N4Y7-F1
#
_entry.id   AF-A0A352N4Y7-F1
#
_cell.length_a   1.000
_cell.length_b   1.000
_cell.length_c   1.000
_cell.angle_alpha   90.00
_cell.angle_beta   90.00
_cell.angle_gamma   90.00
#
_symmetry.space_group_name_H-M   'P 1'
#
loop_
_entity.id
_entity.type
_entity.pdbx_description
1 polymer ?
#
loop_
_entity_poly.entity_id
_entity_poly.type
_entity_poly.pdbx_seq_one_letter_code
_entity_poly.pdbx_strand_id
1 'polypeptide(L)'
;MGDSGSHFLGYNMAVLGVLATYYNPSMAASHMPILIPFFILAIPLFDLCAVVVIRLKAGKPIYIGDNNHISHRFLNMGMSRKEAVMMVHLLEIAIGLSVLPLMWGDIRTTIISLLQACTILLLVTLLQNHVNKSKVQEDKNEKPSAEK
;
A
#
# COMPACT_ATOMS: atom_id res chain seq x y z
N MET A 1 -10.49 4.43 -15.61
CA MET A 1 -11.35 5.39 -14.87
C MET A 1 -10.82 6.78 -15.19
N GLY A 2 -11.68 7.74 -15.53
CA GLY A 2 -11.25 9.13 -15.71
C GLY A 2 -11.13 9.86 -14.37
N ASP A 3 -10.59 11.07 -14.39
CA ASP A 3 -10.32 11.89 -13.19
C ASP A 3 -11.58 12.13 -12.35
N SER A 4 -12.73 12.38 -12.99
CA SER A 4 -14.00 12.57 -12.28
C SER A 4 -14.41 11.35 -11.46
N GLY A 5 -14.11 10.13 -11.94
CA GLY A 5 -14.47 8.90 -11.24
C GLY A 5 -13.56 8.58 -10.06
N SER A 6 -12.25 8.76 -10.23
CA SER A 6 -11.27 8.52 -9.15
C SER A 6 -11.42 9.53 -8.01
N HIS A 7 -11.61 10.82 -8.32
CA HIS A 7 -11.84 11.84 -7.31
C HIS A 7 -13.17 11.64 -6.57
N PHE A 8 -14.24 11.27 -7.29
CA PHE A 8 -15.53 10.97 -6.66
C PHE A 8 -15.43 9.82 -5.66
N LEU A 9 -14.80 8.70 -6.03
CA LEU A 9 -14.62 7.56 -5.12
C LEU A 9 -13.72 7.91 -3.93
N GLY A 10 -12.61 8.62 -4.17
CA GLY A 10 -11.71 9.06 -3.11
C GLY A 10 -12.41 9.98 -2.10
N TYR A 11 -13.21 10.92 -2.59
CA TYR A 11 -14.03 11.80 -1.74
C TYR A 11 -15.04 11.01 -0.90
N ASN A 12 -15.77 10.07 -1.51
CA ASN A 12 -16.73 9.24 -0.77
C ASN A 12 -16.04 8.38 0.31
N MET A 13 -14.88 7.79 0.01
CA MET A 13 -14.12 7.03 1.01
C MET A 13 -13.65 7.92 2.17
N ALA A 14 -13.22 9.14 1.90
CA ALA A 14 -12.85 10.09 2.93
C ALA A 14 -14.04 10.49 3.81
N VAL A 15 -15.19 10.81 3.20
CA VAL A 15 -16.42 11.15 3.93
C VAL A 15 -16.89 9.98 4.80
N LEU A 16 -16.96 8.77 4.24
CA LEU A 16 -17.34 7.57 5.00
C LEU A 16 -16.35 7.29 6.14
N GLY A 17 -15.05 7.48 5.88
CA GLY A 17 -14.01 7.35 6.89
C GLY A 17 -14.15 8.36 8.03
N VAL A 18 -14.60 9.59 7.77
CA VAL A 18 -14.80 10.59 8.83
C VAL A 18 -16.13 10.38 9.59
N LEU A 19 -17.19 9.98 8.89
CA LEU A 19 -18.52 9.79 9.50
C LEU A 19 -18.61 8.51 10.36
N ALA A 20 -17.75 7.52 10.09
CA ALA A 20 -17.72 6.30 10.88
C ALA A 20 -17.32 6.58 12.34
N THR A 21 -18.16 6.13 13.27
CA THR A 21 -17.83 6.19 14.71
C THR A 21 -16.94 5.01 15.07
N TYR A 22 -15.65 5.26 15.20
CA TYR A 22 -14.68 4.20 15.55
C TYR A 22 -14.65 3.89 17.04
N TYR A 23 -14.86 4.88 17.89
CA TYR A 23 -14.80 4.72 19.33
C TYR A 23 -16.06 5.26 19.99
N ASN A 24 -16.69 4.44 20.83
CA ASN A 24 -17.83 4.83 21.65
C ASN A 24 -17.56 4.41 23.10
N PRO A 25 -17.31 5.36 24.03
CA PRO A 25 -16.97 5.06 25.42
C PRO A 25 -17.97 4.13 26.13
N SER A 26 -19.25 4.19 25.75
CA SER A 26 -20.32 3.42 26.37
C SER A 26 -20.37 1.95 25.93
N MET A 27 -19.71 1.61 24.81
CA MET A 27 -19.74 0.28 24.20
C MET A 27 -18.35 -0.31 23.95
N ALA A 28 -17.30 0.52 24.05
CA ALA A 28 -15.96 0.13 23.66
C ALA A 28 -15.24 -0.60 24.80
N ALA A 29 -14.91 -1.86 24.56
CA ALA A 29 -13.99 -2.62 25.40
C ALA A 29 -12.54 -2.10 25.33
N SER A 30 -12.22 -1.32 24.29
CA SER A 30 -10.87 -0.84 23.99
C SER A 30 -10.88 0.45 23.17
N HIS A 31 -9.82 1.26 23.28
CA HIS A 31 -9.62 2.48 22.48
C HIS A 31 -8.99 2.19 21.11
N MET A 32 -8.57 0.94 20.86
CA MET A 32 -7.86 0.52 19.65
C MET A 32 -8.64 0.65 18.32
N PRO A 33 -9.98 0.59 18.27
CA PRO A 33 -10.73 0.84 17.05
C PRO A 33 -10.43 2.17 16.33
N ILE A 34 -9.85 3.16 17.03
CA ILE A 34 -9.39 4.41 16.41
C ILE A 34 -8.37 4.20 15.28
N LEU A 35 -7.70 3.04 15.25
CA LEU A 35 -6.72 2.70 14.22
C LEU A 35 -7.34 2.12 12.95
N ILE A 36 -8.64 1.78 12.95
CA ILE A 36 -9.32 1.12 11.83
C ILE A 36 -9.18 1.86 10.49
N PRO A 37 -9.31 3.21 10.39
CA PRO A 37 -9.10 3.93 9.13
C PRO A 37 -7.74 3.64 8.49
N PHE A 38 -6.70 3.54 9.31
CA PHE A 38 -5.34 3.30 8.84
C PHE A 38 -5.16 1.89 8.30
N PHE A 39 -5.84 0.90 8.88
CA PHE A 39 -5.82 -0.48 8.37
C PHE A 39 -6.61 -0.61 7.06
N ILE A 40 -7.78 0.03 6.96
CA ILE A 40 -8.60 0.02 5.74
C ILE A 40 -7.88 0.72 4.59
N LEU A 41 -7.24 1.87 4.87
CA LEU A 41 -6.52 2.67 3.88
C LEU A 41 -5.02 2.34 3.81
N ALA A 42 -4.57 1.24 4.43
CA ALA A 42 -3.14 0.94 4.56
C ALA A 42 -2.42 0.89 3.22
N ILE A 43 -2.97 0.17 2.24
CA ILE A 43 -2.37 0.02 0.91
C ILE A 43 -2.39 1.34 0.11
N PRO A 44 -3.53 2.05 -0.02
CA PRO A 44 -3.55 3.37 -0.68
C PRO A 44 -2.61 4.40 -0.03
N LEU A 45 -2.57 4.47 1.31
CA LEU A 45 -1.69 5.39 2.04
C LEU A 45 -0.23 5.01 1.86
N PHE A 46 0.09 3.72 1.95
CA PHE A 46 1.45 3.22 1.71
C PHE A 46 1.91 3.53 0.29
N ASP A 47 1.06 3.33 -0.71
CA ASP A 47 1.43 3.57 -2.11
C ASP A 47 1.64 5.06 -2.39
N LEU A 48 0.79 5.94 -1.84
CA LEU A 48 0.99 7.39 -1.85
C LEU A 48 2.36 7.76 -1.26
N CYS A 49 2.65 7.29 -0.04
CA CYS A 49 3.92 7.54 0.63
C CYS A 49 5.10 7.01 -0.18
N ALA A 50 5.00 5.80 -0.75
CA ALA A 50 6.04 5.18 -1.54
C ALA A 50 6.35 6.00 -2.80
N VAL A 51 5.34 6.41 -3.56
CA VAL A 51 5.52 7.25 -4.76
C VAL A 51 6.18 8.58 -4.39
N VAL A 52 5.71 9.24 -3.32
CA VAL A 52 6.32 10.48 -2.83
C VAL A 52 7.80 10.28 -2.48
N VAL A 53 8.14 9.25 -1.72
CA VAL A 53 9.53 8.94 -1.33
C VAL A 53 10.40 8.63 -2.54
N ILE A 54 9.91 7.83 -3.50
CA ILE A 54 10.64 7.48 -4.73
C ILE A 54 10.94 8.74 -5.54
N ARG A 55 9.96 9.65 -5.68
CA ARG A 55 10.13 10.89 -6.46
C ARG A 55 11.07 11.87 -5.79
N LEU A 56 10.96 12.03 -4.47
CA LEU A 56 11.89 12.85 -3.69
C LEU A 56 13.33 12.36 -3.83
N LYS A 57 13.55 11.04 -3.76
CA LYS A 57 14.88 10.44 -3.99
C LYS A 57 15.40 10.62 -5.42
N ALA A 58 14.49 10.71 -6.40
CA ALA A 58 14.82 10.95 -7.80
C ALA A 58 14.96 12.45 -8.15
N GLY A 59 14.78 13.36 -7.19
CA GLY A 59 14.81 14.81 -7.42
C GLY A 59 13.66 15.33 -8.30
N LYS A 60 12.57 14.55 -8.43
CA LYS A 60 11.43 14.90 -9.29
C LYS A 60 10.36 15.66 -8.50
N PRO A 61 9.66 16.65 -9.11
CA PRO A 61 8.55 17.32 -8.45
C PRO A 61 7.40 16.36 -8.10
N ILE A 62 6.79 16.56 -6.93
CA ILE A 62 5.73 15.69 -6.38
C ILE A 62 4.38 15.88 -7.10
N TYR A 63 4.11 17.09 -7.57
CA TYR A 63 2.83 17.46 -8.20
C TYR A 63 2.65 16.95 -9.64
N ILE A 64 3.70 16.37 -10.23
CA ILE A 64 3.61 15.75 -11.55
C ILE A 64 3.27 14.28 -11.36
N GLY A 65 2.10 13.87 -11.87
CA GLY A 65 1.61 12.50 -11.79
C GLY A 65 2.63 11.48 -12.30
N ASP A 66 2.66 10.32 -11.64
CA ASP A 66 3.51 9.18 -11.99
C ASP A 66 2.66 7.92 -12.09
N ASN A 67 3.07 6.97 -12.93
CA ASN A 67 2.43 5.66 -13.01
C ASN A 67 3.16 4.63 -12.14
N ASN A 68 4.00 5.04 -11.19
CA ASN A 68 4.81 4.12 -10.38
C ASN A 68 4.08 3.59 -9.12
N HIS A 69 2.77 3.39 -9.25
CA HIS A 69 1.92 2.80 -8.22
C HIS A 69 2.21 1.31 -8.02
N ILE A 70 1.81 0.76 -6.87
CA ILE A 70 2.08 -0.62 -6.49
C ILE A 70 1.66 -1.64 -7.56
N SER A 71 0.53 -1.40 -8.24
CA SER A 71 0.01 -2.22 -9.33
C SER A 71 0.94 -2.22 -10.55
N HIS A 72 1.44 -1.05 -10.94
CA HIS A 72 2.43 -0.93 -12.00
C HIS A 72 3.79 -1.49 -11.60
N ARG A 73 4.18 -1.39 -10.32
CA ARG A 73 5.37 -2.07 -9.80
C ARG A 73 5.22 -3.59 -9.92
N PHE A 74 4.05 -4.17 -9.65
CA PHE A 74 3.77 -5.60 -9.89
C PHE A 74 3.86 -5.97 -11.38
N LEU A 75 3.31 -5.15 -12.27
CA LEU A 75 3.46 -5.33 -13.72
C LEU A 75 4.94 -5.33 -14.15
N ASN A 76 5.72 -4.39 -13.62
CA ASN A 76 7.16 -4.29 -13.90
C ASN A 76 7.94 -5.49 -13.35
N MET A 77 7.40 -6.28 -12.44
CA MET A 77 7.99 -7.53 -11.97
C MET A 77 7.64 -8.75 -12.85
N GLY A 78 6.82 -8.57 -13.90
CA GLY A 78 6.43 -9.64 -14.83
C GLY A 78 5.04 -10.22 -14.59
N MET A 79 4.27 -9.69 -13.64
CA MET A 79 2.87 -10.09 -13.45
C MET A 79 1.99 -9.55 -14.57
N SER A 80 0.95 -10.30 -14.94
CA SER A 80 -0.11 -9.78 -15.80
C SER A 80 -0.95 -8.74 -15.05
N ARG A 81 -1.70 -7.90 -15.80
CA ARG A 81 -2.57 -6.87 -15.21
C ARG A 81 -3.60 -7.45 -14.24
N LYS A 82 -4.17 -8.61 -14.56
CA LYS A 82 -5.16 -9.28 -13.70
C LYS A 82 -4.52 -9.74 -12.40
N GLU A 83 -3.34 -10.37 -12.48
CA GLU A 83 -2.60 -10.84 -11.30
C GLU A 83 -2.17 -9.68 -10.40
N ALA A 84 -1.69 -8.57 -10.99
CA ALA A 84 -1.32 -7.37 -10.22
C ALA A 84 -2.52 -6.81 -9.43
N VAL A 85 -3.70 -6.73 -10.04
CA VAL A 85 -4.92 -6.27 -9.36
C VAL A 85 -5.36 -7.25 -8.27
N MET A 86 -5.34 -8.55 -8.56
CA MET A 86 -5.65 -9.58 -7.55
C MET A 86 -4.69 -9.53 -6.36
N MET A 87 -3.40 -9.31 -6.61
CA MET A 87 -2.40 -9.19 -5.55
C MET A 87 -2.67 -7.99 -4.65
N VAL A 88 -3.06 -6.84 -5.22
CA VAL A 88 -3.45 -5.67 -4.44
C VAL A 88 -4.66 -5.97 -3.55
N HIS A 89 -5.69 -6.63 -4.09
CA HIS A 89 -6.86 -7.03 -3.29
C HIS A 89 -6.50 -8.03 -2.18
N LEU A 90 -5.61 -8.99 -2.44
CA LEU A 90 -5.15 -9.93 -1.42
C LEU A 90 -4.40 -9.23 -0.29
N LEU A 91 -3.55 -8.25 -0.62
CA LEU A 91 -2.85 -7.43 0.37
C LEU A 91 -3.83 -6.58 1.20
N GLU A 92 -4.82 -5.95 0.55
CA GLU A 92 -5.87 -5.20 1.22
C GLU A 92 -6.69 -6.07 2.16
N ILE A 93 -7.10 -7.27 1.74
CA ILE A 93 -7.83 -8.22 2.59
C ILE A 93 -6.96 -8.68 3.76
N ALA A 94 -5.69 -9.05 3.50
CA ALA A 94 -4.78 -9.53 4.54
C ALA A 94 -4.55 -8.49 5.65
N ILE A 95 -4.39 -7.22 5.27
CA ILE A 95 -4.25 -6.12 6.23
C ILE A 95 -5.61 -5.77 6.85
N GLY A 96 -6.68 -5.69 6.04
CA GLY A 96 -8.02 -5.32 6.46
C GLY A 96 -8.65 -6.29 7.47
N LEU A 97 -8.36 -7.59 7.39
CA LEU A 97 -8.79 -8.60 8.38
C LEU A 97 -8.23 -8.31 9.78
N SER A 98 -7.14 -7.55 9.88
CA SER A 98 -6.57 -7.11 11.15
C SER A 98 -7.46 -6.11 11.90
N VAL A 99 -8.56 -5.64 11.30
CA VAL A 99 -9.57 -4.82 12.00
C VAL A 99 -10.35 -5.63 13.04
N LEU A 100 -10.57 -6.93 12.84
CA LEU A 100 -11.38 -7.73 13.76
C LEU A 100 -10.77 -7.79 15.18
N PRO A 101 -9.46 -8.05 15.35
CA PRO A 101 -8.82 -7.99 16.67
C PRO A 101 -8.73 -6.56 17.24
N LEU A 102 -8.81 -5.51 16.42
CA LEU A 102 -8.89 -4.13 16.91
C LEU A 102 -10.25 -3.83 17.56
N MET A 103 -11.33 -4.46 17.08
CA MET A 103 -12.68 -4.28 17.61
C MET A 103 -12.94 -5.09 18.87
N TRP A 104 -12.48 -6.34 18.93
CA TRP A 104 -12.83 -7.29 19.99
C TRP A 104 -11.64 -7.85 20.78
N GLY A 105 -10.41 -7.43 20.45
CA GLY A 105 -9.20 -7.97 21.06
C GLY A 105 -8.55 -7.08 22.11
N ASP A 106 -7.50 -7.62 22.72
CA ASP A 106 -6.64 -6.96 23.69
C ASP A 106 -5.55 -6.10 23.02
N ILE A 107 -4.84 -5.31 23.82
CA ILE A 107 -3.63 -4.59 23.36
C ILE A 107 -2.61 -5.51 22.69
N ARG A 108 -2.47 -6.76 23.17
CA ARG A 108 -1.54 -7.75 22.59
C ARG A 108 -1.91 -8.08 21.16
N THR A 109 -3.19 -8.31 20.88
CA THR A 109 -3.65 -8.62 19.53
C THR A 109 -3.50 -7.41 18.61
N THR A 110 -3.70 -6.19 19.12
CA THR A 110 -3.41 -4.97 18.35
C THR A 110 -1.94 -4.84 17.98
N ILE A 111 -1.02 -5.14 18.90
CA ILE A 111 0.42 -5.14 18.61
C ILE A 111 0.76 -6.18 17.54
N ILE A 112 0.19 -7.38 17.62
CA ILE A 112 0.37 -8.43 16.62
C ILE A 112 -0.15 -7.97 15.25
N SER A 113 -1.34 -7.37 15.19
CA SER A 113 -1.92 -6.81 13.97
C SER A 113 -1.05 -5.71 13.35
N LEU A 114 -0.49 -4.81 14.17
CA LEU A 114 0.45 -3.78 13.69
C LEU A 114 1.73 -4.41 13.13
N LEU A 115 2.33 -5.36 13.86
CA LEU A 115 3.52 -6.07 13.40
C LEU A 115 3.27 -6.84 12.10
N GLN A 116 2.11 -7.50 11.97
CA GLN A 116 1.69 -8.16 10.75
C GLN A 116 1.61 -7.17 9.58
N ALA A 117 0.90 -6.05 9.74
CA ALA A 117 0.77 -5.04 8.69
C ALA A 117 2.13 -4.48 8.27
N CYS A 118 2.99 -4.12 9.24
CA CYS A 118 4.35 -3.67 8.96
C CYS A 118 5.18 -4.73 8.23
N THR A 119 5.08 -6.00 8.64
CA THR A 119 5.81 -7.11 8.01
C THR A 119 5.37 -7.32 6.57
N ILE A 120 4.06 -7.29 6.30
CA ILE A 120 3.52 -7.42 4.93
C ILE A 120 4.03 -6.28 4.04
N LEU A 121 3.91 -5.03 4.49
CA LEU A 121 4.37 -3.86 3.73
C LEU A 121 5.88 -3.89 3.48
N LEU A 122 6.66 -4.30 4.48
CA LEU A 122 8.11 -4.46 4.37
C LEU A 122 8.47 -5.54 3.35
N LEU A 123 7.81 -6.70 3.42
CA LEU A 123 8.04 -7.82 2.51
C LEU A 123 7.74 -7.41 1.05
N VAL A 124 6.61 -6.74 0.81
CA VAL A 124 6.27 -6.21 -0.52
C VAL A 124 7.32 -5.22 -1.01
N THR A 125 7.79 -4.32 -0.14
CA THR A 125 8.84 -3.34 -0.48
C THR A 125 10.16 -4.03 -0.83
N LEU A 126 10.56 -5.04 -0.05
CA LEU A 126 11.78 -5.80 -0.29
C LEU A 126 11.72 -6.58 -1.62
N LEU A 127 10.58 -7.23 -1.90
CA LEU A 127 10.38 -7.94 -3.17
C LEU A 127 10.51 -6.99 -4.35
N GLN A 128 9.83 -5.85 -4.31
CA GLN A 128 9.90 -4.85 -5.37
C GLN A 128 11.33 -4.32 -5.57
N ASN A 129 12.05 -4.04 -4.49
CA ASN A 129 13.43 -3.57 -4.56
C ASN A 129 14.39 -4.65 -5.08
N HIS A 130 14.20 -5.91 -4.69
CA HIS A 130 15.03 -7.02 -5.15
C HIS A 130 14.86 -7.25 -6.65
N VAL A 131 13.61 -7.36 -7.12
CA VAL A 131 13.34 -7.57 -8.56
C VAL A 131 13.82 -6.39 -9.40
N ASN A 132 13.62 -5.15 -8.93
CA ASN A 132 14.09 -3.97 -9.64
C ASN A 132 15.63 -3.94 -9.78
N LYS A 133 16.37 -4.35 -8.73
CA LYS A 133 17.83 -4.48 -8.81
C LYS A 133 18.28 -5.54 -9.79
N SER A 134 17.62 -6.71 -9.80
CA SER A 134 17.95 -7.81 -10.71
C SER A 134 17.81 -7.38 -12.17
N LYS A 135 16.72 -6.70 -12.54
CA LYS A 135 16.51 -6.18 -13.91
C LYS A 135 17.56 -5.16 -14.33
N VAL A 136 17.89 -4.22 -13.44
CA VAL A 136 18.94 -3.21 -13.73
C VAL A 136 20.31 -3.86 -13.95
N GLN A 137 20.58 -4.99 -13.29
CA GLN A 137 21.84 -5.72 -13.46
C GLN A 137 21.86 -6.56 -14.74
N GLU A 138 20.73 -7.16 -15.12
CA GLU A 138 20.57 -7.89 -16.39
C GLU A 138 20.75 -6.96 -17.60
N ASP A 139 20.09 -5.79 -17.61
CA ASP A 139 20.24 -4.77 -18.67
C ASP A 139 21.68 -4.28 -18.85
N LYS A 140 22.46 -4.22 -17.76
CA LYS A 140 23.89 -3.85 -17.80
C LYS A 140 24.76 -4.98 -18.35
N ASN A 141 24.39 -6.23 -18.11
CA ASN A 141 25.13 -7.41 -18.55
C ASN A 141 24.85 -7.80 -20.01
N GLU A 142 23.73 -7.36 -20.61
CA GLU A 142 23.45 -7.54 -22.04
C GLU A 142 24.11 -6.49 -22.95
N LYS A 143 24.40 -5.29 -22.44
CA LYS A 143 25.09 -4.21 -23.17
C LYS A 143 26.64 -4.15 -23.18
N PRO A 144 27.47 -5.13 -22.74
CA PRO A 144 28.93 -4.94 -22.66
C PRO A 144 29.71 -4.87 -23.99
N SER A 145 29.12 -5.20 -25.15
CA SER A 145 29.90 -5.45 -26.39
C SER A 145 29.62 -4.54 -27.59
N ALA A 146 28.75 -3.53 -27.49
CA ALA A 146 28.43 -2.66 -28.63
C ALA A 146 29.28 -1.37 -28.71
N GLU A 147 30.14 -1.12 -27.73
CA GLU A 147 30.93 0.12 -27.63
C GLU A 147 32.39 -0.20 -27.29
N LYS A 148 33.07 -0.92 -28.20
CA LYS A 148 34.54 -0.94 -28.31
C LYS A 148 34.93 -0.98 -29.78
#